data_AF-A0A3L7PC56-F1
#
_entry.id   AF-A0A3L7PC56-F1
#
_cell.length_a   1.000
_cell.length_b   1.000
_cell.length_c   1.000
_cell.angle_alpha   90.00
_cell.angle_beta   90.00
_cell.angle_gamma   90.00
#
_symmetry.space_group_name_H-M   'P 1'
#
loop_
_entity.id
_entity.type
_entity.pdbx_description
1 polymer ?
#
loop_
_entity_poly.entity_id
_entity_poly.type
_entity_poly.pdbx_seq_one_letter_code
_entity_poly.pdbx_strand_id
1 'polypeptide(L)'
;MPLPLRLLLLCLASASTVWAAEPATAIGGRWSLEPGHAKPRYLFRDADREVDLFSYHQSDSNSDGIDEVGLRHEGGFLVMESQGWPNHPTATFPNSGNPNTIQVQEFTFRLPLEPQKAAEITRLPMGPIGVALNGVVFFNPFEQGGMNAVEGYSEVWLDSCCGHPQQTGVYHYHKYPTCVKSPFPDDSTRHSPMIGFAFDGFPIHGPYESDGVLAMDLTGDAALDVCNGHDDAERGYHYHVTPGRFPYVIGGYRGVPEPANNRGLRRMVAGAITDNAEGESRLEPVIVEVRPGSVTRGGRREVTLVLDPRGANRGPIPAEAPAWVQFGPYEAVAIAREGNTVTATIDVPADASLGMLLDCHLEFELGRRTRAIKKNAVLRIVE
;
A
#
# COMPACT_ATOMS: atom_id res chain seq x y z
N MET A 1 48.41 20.41 -60.38
CA MET A 1 48.72 19.54 -59.23
C MET A 1 48.60 20.37 -57.94
N PRO A 2 47.52 20.25 -57.16
CA PRO A 2 47.42 20.92 -55.86
C PRO A 2 47.74 19.99 -54.68
N LEU A 3 48.40 20.54 -53.66
CA LEU A 3 48.73 19.91 -52.36
C LEU A 3 47.47 19.69 -51.48
N PRO A 4 47.47 18.72 -50.55
CA PRO A 4 46.40 18.59 -49.56
C PRO A 4 46.69 19.38 -48.28
N LEU A 5 45.66 20.05 -47.78
CA LEU A 5 45.61 20.78 -46.51
C LEU A 5 45.37 19.79 -45.36
N ARG A 6 46.24 19.76 -44.34
CA ARG A 6 46.05 18.96 -43.11
C ARG A 6 45.23 19.77 -42.10
N LEU A 7 44.06 19.25 -41.72
CA LEU A 7 43.22 19.78 -40.64
C LEU A 7 43.72 19.23 -39.29
N LEU A 8 44.09 20.11 -38.37
CA LEU A 8 44.50 19.76 -37.00
C LEU A 8 43.24 19.78 -36.11
N LEU A 9 42.80 18.63 -35.61
CA LEU A 9 41.70 18.52 -34.65
C LEU A 9 42.29 18.61 -33.22
N LEU A 10 41.97 19.67 -32.48
CA LEU A 10 42.22 19.74 -31.04
C LEU A 10 41.10 18.98 -30.29
N CYS A 11 41.44 17.85 -29.67
CA CYS A 11 40.60 17.20 -28.67
C CYS A 11 40.78 17.88 -27.30
N LEU A 12 39.74 18.57 -26.82
CA LEU A 12 39.59 18.91 -25.40
C LEU A 12 38.80 17.78 -24.73
N ALA A 13 39.51 16.90 -24.02
CA ALA A 13 38.89 15.91 -23.15
C ALA A 13 38.65 16.54 -21.76
N SER A 14 37.40 16.87 -21.46
CA SER A 14 36.96 17.13 -20.08
C SER A 14 36.82 15.79 -19.36
N ALA A 15 37.75 15.49 -18.45
CA ALA A 15 37.62 14.34 -17.56
C ALA A 15 36.54 14.62 -16.50
N SER A 16 35.34 14.10 -16.72
CA SER A 16 34.35 13.93 -15.66
C SER A 16 34.82 12.78 -14.76
N THR A 17 35.27 13.10 -13.55
CA THR A 17 35.48 12.11 -12.48
C THR A 17 34.13 11.52 -12.11
N VAL A 18 33.83 10.35 -12.66
CA VAL A 18 32.75 9.48 -12.16
C VAL A 18 33.27 8.91 -10.83
N TRP A 19 32.73 9.38 -9.70
CA TRP A 19 32.88 8.66 -8.45
C TRP A 19 32.18 7.31 -8.63
N ALA A 20 32.94 6.23 -8.63
CA ALA A 20 32.36 4.89 -8.58
C ALA A 20 31.61 4.79 -7.25
N ALA A 21 30.30 4.49 -7.30
CA ALA A 21 29.52 4.22 -6.11
C ALA A 21 30.21 3.10 -5.31
N GLU A 22 30.36 3.29 -4.00
CA GLU A 22 30.89 2.23 -3.13
C GLU A 22 29.96 1.02 -3.19
N PRO A 23 30.51 -0.21 -3.22
CA PRO A 23 29.70 -1.41 -3.30
C PRO A 23 28.82 -1.55 -2.05
N ALA A 24 27.62 -2.11 -2.23
CA ALA A 24 26.72 -2.38 -1.12
C ALA A 24 27.37 -3.33 -0.10
N THR A 25 27.25 -3.01 1.18
CA THR A 25 27.82 -3.79 2.29
C THR A 25 26.71 -4.47 3.08
N ALA A 26 26.83 -5.77 3.35
CA ALA A 26 25.84 -6.49 4.14
C ALA A 26 25.78 -5.96 5.59
N ILE A 27 24.57 -5.75 6.10
CA ILE A 27 24.34 -5.23 7.46
C ILE A 27 23.64 -6.24 8.39
N GLY A 28 23.13 -7.35 7.84
CA GLY A 28 22.49 -8.44 8.59
C GLY A 28 21.38 -9.11 7.80
N GLY A 29 21.20 -10.42 7.96
CA GLY A 29 20.18 -11.19 7.25
C GLY A 29 20.18 -10.97 5.73
N ARG A 30 19.08 -10.39 5.21
CA ARG A 30 18.88 -10.09 3.78
C ARG A 30 19.19 -8.64 3.40
N TRP A 31 19.77 -7.86 4.30
CA TRP A 31 19.97 -6.42 4.11
C TRP A 31 21.39 -6.07 3.71
N SER A 32 21.51 -5.14 2.77
CA SER A 32 22.75 -4.46 2.40
C SER A 32 22.55 -2.95 2.35
N LEU A 33 23.64 -2.20 2.54
CA LEU A 33 23.66 -0.73 2.56
C LEU A 33 24.56 -0.21 1.45
N GLU A 34 24.04 0.68 0.62
CA GLU A 34 24.80 1.44 -0.39
C GLU A 34 24.96 2.90 0.09
N PRO A 35 26.15 3.30 0.58
CA PRO A 35 26.35 4.60 1.24
C PRO A 35 26.57 5.77 0.28
N GLY A 36 26.86 5.52 -1.00
CA GLY A 36 27.31 6.53 -1.97
C GLY A 36 26.27 7.56 -2.44
N HIS A 37 25.12 7.64 -1.78
CA HIS A 37 23.98 8.48 -2.16
C HIS A 37 23.75 9.59 -1.12
N ALA A 38 23.05 10.66 -1.52
CA ALA A 38 22.68 11.75 -0.58
C ALA A 38 21.90 11.23 0.64
N LYS A 39 21.10 10.19 0.44
CA LYS A 39 20.48 9.36 1.48
C LYS A 39 20.96 7.92 1.27
N PRO A 40 21.52 7.23 2.28
CA PRO A 40 21.97 5.86 2.13
C PRO A 40 20.83 4.95 1.67
N ARG A 41 21.09 4.08 0.69
CA ARG A 41 20.08 3.16 0.16
C ARG A 41 20.18 1.83 0.89
N TYR A 42 19.07 1.43 1.50
CA TYR A 42 18.93 0.12 2.12
C TYR A 42 18.33 -0.83 1.11
N LEU A 43 19.13 -1.80 0.68
CA LEU A 43 18.72 -2.83 -0.26
C LEU A 43 18.31 -4.08 0.50
N PHE A 44 17.26 -4.75 0.02
CA PHE A 44 16.79 -6.01 0.54
C PHE A 44 16.94 -7.10 -0.52
N ARG A 45 17.44 -8.26 -0.14
CA ARG A 45 17.52 -9.43 -1.01
C ARG A 45 16.21 -10.22 -0.98
N ASP A 46 15.36 -9.98 -1.97
CA ASP A 46 14.14 -10.74 -2.23
C ASP A 46 14.42 -11.80 -3.32
N ALA A 47 14.47 -13.07 -2.92
CA ALA A 47 14.97 -14.17 -3.74
C ALA A 47 16.36 -13.88 -4.34
N ASP A 48 16.45 -13.84 -5.68
CA ASP A 48 17.67 -13.57 -6.45
C ASP A 48 17.90 -12.07 -6.73
N ARG A 49 17.02 -11.18 -6.25
CA ARG A 49 17.05 -9.75 -6.54
C ARG A 49 17.43 -8.93 -5.32
N GLU A 50 18.31 -7.96 -5.52
CA GLU A 50 18.44 -6.83 -4.59
C GLU A 50 17.47 -5.73 -5.01
N VAL A 51 16.58 -5.35 -4.09
CA VAL A 51 15.56 -4.32 -4.31
C VAL A 51 15.77 -3.14 -3.39
N ASP A 52 15.66 -1.94 -3.95
CA ASP A 52 15.57 -0.71 -3.19
C ASP A 52 14.12 -0.51 -2.76
N LEU A 53 13.89 -0.66 -1.46
CA LEU A 53 12.54 -0.64 -0.89
C LEU A 53 12.04 0.76 -0.55
N PHE A 54 12.94 1.72 -0.31
CA PHE A 54 12.58 2.92 0.43
C PHE A 54 12.96 4.23 -0.23
N SER A 55 13.86 4.27 -1.22
CA SER A 55 14.27 5.56 -1.80
C SER A 55 13.11 6.34 -2.41
N TYR A 56 12.10 5.67 -2.97
CA TYR A 56 10.87 6.34 -3.44
C TYR A 56 10.06 6.94 -2.28
N HIS A 57 10.09 6.31 -1.10
CA HIS A 57 9.33 6.67 0.08
C HIS A 57 10.05 7.66 1.01
N GLN A 58 11.30 8.01 0.70
CA GLN A 58 12.05 9.10 1.35
C GLN A 58 11.74 10.44 0.67
N SER A 59 10.48 10.67 0.32
CA SER A 59 9.94 11.93 -0.18
C SER A 59 9.45 12.81 0.97
N ASP A 60 9.17 14.08 0.69
CA ASP A 60 8.43 15.01 1.56
C ASP A 60 7.16 15.42 0.82
N SER A 61 6.15 14.56 0.90
CA SER A 61 4.85 14.63 0.24
C SER A 61 3.91 15.64 0.88
N ASN A 62 4.14 16.04 2.14
CA ASN A 62 3.36 17.07 2.82
C ASN A 62 4.03 18.46 2.79
N SER A 63 5.26 18.56 2.26
CA SER A 63 6.06 19.77 2.13
C SER A 63 6.39 20.47 3.46
N ASP A 64 6.59 19.70 4.53
CA ASP A 64 6.97 20.22 5.85
C ASP A 64 8.49 20.25 6.11
N GLY A 65 9.28 19.73 5.17
CA GLY A 65 10.73 19.65 5.22
C GLY A 65 11.27 18.37 5.87
N ILE A 66 10.42 17.39 6.17
CA ILE A 66 10.77 16.10 6.76
C ILE A 66 10.36 14.99 5.80
N ASP A 67 11.23 13.99 5.64
CA ASP A 67 10.88 12.84 4.81
C ASP A 67 9.81 11.96 5.48
N GLU A 68 8.91 11.35 4.68
CA GLU A 68 7.92 10.39 5.16
C GLU A 68 8.55 9.23 5.93
N VAL A 69 9.73 8.79 5.47
CA VAL A 69 10.49 7.68 6.02
C VAL A 69 11.96 8.08 6.17
N GLY A 70 12.49 7.97 7.39
CA GLY A 70 13.91 8.02 7.70
C GLY A 70 14.43 6.64 8.09
N LEU A 71 15.63 6.26 7.62
CA LEU A 71 16.21 4.94 7.90
C LEU A 71 17.59 5.02 8.51
N ARG A 72 17.82 4.17 9.51
CA ARG A 72 19.14 3.80 10.00
C ARG A 72 19.18 2.30 10.33
N HIS A 73 20.35 1.77 10.62
CA HIS A 73 20.47 0.45 11.23
C HIS A 73 21.28 0.54 12.53
N GLU A 74 20.84 -0.18 13.55
CA GLU A 74 21.51 -0.23 14.85
C GLU A 74 21.16 -1.51 15.59
N GLY A 75 22.16 -2.13 16.23
CA GLY A 75 21.94 -3.26 17.15
C GLY A 75 21.19 -4.46 16.56
N GLY A 76 21.37 -4.76 15.26
CA GLY A 76 20.68 -5.87 14.58
C GLY A 76 19.28 -5.53 14.06
N PHE A 77 18.91 -4.25 14.03
CA PHE A 77 17.63 -3.78 13.50
C PHE A 77 17.83 -2.78 12.37
N LEU A 78 16.93 -2.82 11.39
CA LEU A 78 16.60 -1.65 10.60
C LEU A 78 15.65 -0.80 11.44
N VAL A 79 15.98 0.46 11.65
CA VAL A 79 15.14 1.41 12.38
C VAL A 79 14.54 2.40 11.39
N MET A 80 13.22 2.42 11.37
CA MET A 80 12.41 3.30 10.53
C MET A 80 11.78 4.40 11.38
N GLU A 81 12.12 5.64 11.10
CA GLU A 81 11.38 6.81 11.56
C GLU A 81 10.33 7.13 10.51
N SER A 82 9.10 7.42 10.93
CA SER A 82 8.05 7.74 9.96
C SER A 82 7.03 8.74 10.48
N GLN A 83 6.60 9.61 9.57
CA GLN A 83 5.49 10.53 9.79
C GLN A 83 4.12 9.84 9.75
N GLY A 84 4.03 8.60 9.25
CA GLY A 84 2.76 7.94 8.98
C GLY A 84 1.88 8.71 7.99
N TRP A 85 2.47 9.63 7.23
CA TRP A 85 1.80 10.45 6.23
C TRP A 85 1.74 9.67 4.91
N PRO A 86 0.56 9.55 4.27
CA PRO A 86 0.45 8.83 3.01
C PRO A 86 1.13 9.61 1.88
N ASN A 87 2.10 8.96 1.21
CA ASN A 87 2.77 9.50 0.02
C ASN A 87 2.02 9.23 -1.30
N HIS A 88 0.70 9.09 -1.21
CA HIS A 88 -0.22 8.89 -2.32
C HIS A 88 -1.50 9.70 -2.08
N PRO A 89 -2.31 9.95 -3.12
CA PRO A 89 -3.57 10.67 -2.95
C PRO A 89 -4.49 9.92 -1.98
N THR A 90 -5.19 10.67 -1.14
CA THR A 90 -6.19 10.15 -0.19
C THR A 90 -7.51 10.87 -0.39
N ALA A 91 -8.57 10.31 0.17
CA ALA A 91 -9.83 11.04 0.27
C ALA A 91 -9.68 12.33 1.09
N THR A 92 -10.53 13.30 0.82
CA THR A 92 -10.66 14.48 1.68
C THR A 92 -11.21 14.05 3.02
N PHE A 93 -10.40 14.18 4.07
CA PHE A 93 -10.80 13.94 5.46
C PHE A 93 -10.78 15.27 6.24
N PRO A 94 -11.84 15.62 7.00
CA PRO A 94 -13.04 14.84 7.26
C PRO A 94 -14.07 14.88 6.12
N ASN A 95 -14.87 13.82 6.00
CA ASN A 95 -15.98 13.71 5.05
C ASN A 95 -17.21 13.03 5.69
N SER A 96 -18.26 12.79 4.89
CA SER A 96 -19.49 12.14 5.36
C SER A 96 -19.32 10.68 5.83
N GLY A 97 -18.22 10.02 5.47
CA GLY A 97 -17.88 8.65 5.87
C GLY A 97 -16.94 8.57 7.08
N ASN A 98 -16.08 9.58 7.29
CA ASN A 98 -15.13 9.62 8.38
C ASN A 98 -14.90 11.07 8.88
N PRO A 99 -15.18 11.37 10.18
CA PRO A 99 -15.08 12.71 10.74
C PRO A 99 -13.66 13.10 11.20
N ASN A 100 -12.68 12.20 11.10
CA ASN A 100 -11.31 12.45 11.54
C ASN A 100 -10.49 13.16 10.45
N THR A 101 -9.29 13.61 10.79
CA THR A 101 -8.35 14.28 9.89
C THR A 101 -7.00 13.58 9.98
N ILE A 102 -6.29 13.43 8.85
CA ILE A 102 -4.93 12.89 8.82
C ILE A 102 -3.98 13.87 9.52
N GLN A 103 -3.12 13.38 10.40
CA GLN A 103 -2.11 14.18 11.10
C GLN A 103 -0.75 13.49 11.01
N VAL A 104 0.31 14.28 10.93
CA VAL A 104 1.69 13.80 11.07
C VAL A 104 1.86 13.11 12.43
N GLN A 105 2.56 11.98 12.42
CA GLN A 105 2.91 11.18 13.59
C GLN A 105 4.42 11.20 13.79
N GLU A 106 4.89 10.66 14.91
CA GLU A 106 6.32 10.47 15.21
C GLU A 106 6.55 8.99 15.53
N PHE A 107 6.51 8.15 14.49
CA PHE A 107 6.73 6.72 14.66
C PHE A 107 8.22 6.38 14.64
N THR A 108 8.59 5.38 15.44
CA THR A 108 9.88 4.71 15.34
C THR A 108 9.66 3.22 15.42
N PHE A 109 9.89 2.53 14.30
CA PHE A 109 9.78 1.08 14.21
C PHE A 109 11.16 0.44 14.15
N ARG A 110 11.32 -0.67 14.86
CA ARG A 110 12.52 -1.51 14.87
C ARG A 110 12.17 -2.83 14.20
N LEU A 111 12.77 -3.08 13.04
CA LEU A 111 12.57 -4.30 12.26
C LEU A 111 13.82 -5.17 12.39
N PRO A 112 13.75 -6.38 12.97
CA PRO A 112 14.89 -7.27 13.06
C PRO A 112 15.51 -7.51 11.66
N LEU A 113 16.83 -7.37 11.53
CA LEU A 113 17.51 -7.69 10.27
C LEU A 113 17.49 -9.19 9.99
N GLU A 114 17.36 -10.01 11.04
CA GLU A 114 17.27 -11.47 11.02
C GLU A 114 16.03 -11.93 11.81
N PRO A 115 14.83 -11.87 11.20
CA PRO A 115 13.61 -12.31 11.87
C PRO A 115 13.67 -13.81 12.19
N GLN A 116 13.15 -14.19 13.35
CA GLN A 116 13.12 -15.58 13.81
C GLN A 116 11.68 -16.03 14.03
N LYS A 117 11.37 -17.26 13.59
CA LYS A 117 10.08 -17.89 13.91
C LYS A 117 9.94 -18.08 15.42
N ALA A 118 8.77 -17.75 15.94
CA ALA A 118 8.40 -18.06 17.30
C ALA A 118 7.96 -19.54 17.42
N ALA A 119 8.08 -20.09 18.62
CA ALA A 119 7.59 -21.45 18.92
C ALA A 119 6.06 -21.54 18.83
N GLU A 120 5.36 -20.44 19.14
CA GLU A 120 3.92 -20.30 19.06
C GLU A 120 3.57 -19.02 18.33
N ILE A 121 2.42 -19.01 17.65
CA ILE A 121 1.88 -17.80 17.01
C ILE A 121 1.56 -16.79 18.11
N THR A 122 2.03 -15.55 17.96
CA THR A 122 1.62 -14.45 18.84
C THR A 122 0.38 -13.76 18.27
N ARG A 123 -0.68 -13.63 19.07
CA ARG A 123 -1.91 -12.93 18.67
C ARG A 123 -1.62 -11.47 18.37
N LEU A 124 -2.29 -10.93 17.34
CA LEU A 124 -2.18 -9.52 17.00
C LEU A 124 -2.79 -8.62 18.09
N PRO A 125 -2.12 -7.53 18.49
CA PRO A 125 -2.74 -6.47 19.26
C PRO A 125 -3.75 -5.71 18.40
N MET A 126 -4.64 -4.94 19.03
CA MET A 126 -5.38 -3.89 18.32
C MET A 126 -4.42 -2.79 17.84
N GLY A 127 -4.85 -2.03 16.82
CA GLY A 127 -4.06 -0.93 16.26
C GLY A 127 -2.94 -1.42 15.32
N PRO A 128 -1.78 -0.74 15.27
CA PRO A 128 -0.69 -1.09 14.35
C PRO A 128 -0.15 -2.50 14.55
N ILE A 129 -0.02 -3.25 13.45
CA ILE A 129 0.53 -4.61 13.43
C ILE A 129 1.76 -4.76 12.51
N GLY A 130 2.00 -3.78 11.66
CA GLY A 130 3.10 -3.71 10.72
C GLY A 130 3.20 -2.33 10.11
N VAL A 131 4.16 -2.13 9.22
CA VAL A 131 4.40 -0.86 8.52
C VAL A 131 4.62 -1.10 7.03
N ALA A 132 3.95 -0.31 6.20
CA ALA A 132 4.12 -0.30 4.75
C ALA A 132 5.42 0.41 4.35
N LEU A 133 5.87 0.24 3.10
CA LEU A 133 7.10 0.87 2.62
C LEU A 133 7.07 2.41 2.69
N ASN A 134 5.89 3.02 2.61
CA ASN A 134 5.70 4.47 2.76
C ASN A 134 5.62 4.94 4.21
N GLY A 135 5.80 4.06 5.20
CA GLY A 135 5.75 4.41 6.62
C GLY A 135 4.35 4.50 7.23
N VAL A 136 3.30 4.37 6.42
CA VAL A 136 1.92 4.20 6.91
C VAL A 136 1.79 2.81 7.53
N VAL A 137 1.08 2.72 8.65
CA VAL A 137 0.94 1.47 9.40
C VAL A 137 -0.19 0.59 8.86
N PHE A 138 0.06 -0.73 8.86
CA PHE A 138 -1.01 -1.71 8.75
C PHE A 138 -1.66 -1.86 10.12
N PHE A 139 -2.98 -1.80 10.17
CA PHE A 139 -3.75 -2.05 11.38
C PHE A 139 -4.28 -3.49 11.41
N ASN A 140 -4.58 -3.94 12.63
CA ASN A 140 -5.41 -5.12 12.87
C ASN A 140 -6.69 -5.05 12.01
N PRO A 141 -7.18 -6.17 11.45
CA PRO A 141 -8.41 -6.17 10.65
C PRO A 141 -9.68 -5.78 11.44
N PHE A 142 -9.58 -5.63 12.76
CA PHE A 142 -10.65 -5.14 13.61
C PHE A 142 -10.52 -3.64 13.93
N GLU A 143 -11.65 -2.93 13.89
CA GLU A 143 -11.77 -1.52 14.25
C GLU A 143 -12.06 -1.35 15.77
N GLN A 144 -12.20 -0.09 16.22
CA GLN A 144 -12.85 0.25 17.48
C GLN A 144 -14.14 -0.56 17.70
N GLY A 145 -14.22 -1.25 18.84
CA GLY A 145 -15.30 -2.20 19.16
C GLY A 145 -14.95 -3.66 18.87
N GLY A 146 -13.80 -3.93 18.24
CA GLY A 146 -13.28 -5.27 18.01
C GLY A 146 -13.97 -6.01 16.87
N MET A 147 -14.63 -5.31 15.96
CA MET A 147 -15.37 -5.90 14.83
C MET A 147 -14.60 -5.72 13.52
N ASN A 148 -14.80 -6.65 12.57
CA ASN A 148 -14.20 -6.61 11.24
C ASN A 148 -14.43 -5.25 10.55
N ALA A 149 -13.34 -4.58 10.21
CA ALA A 149 -13.34 -3.25 9.60
C ALA A 149 -13.56 -3.30 8.08
N VAL A 150 -13.34 -4.45 7.44
CA VAL A 150 -13.35 -4.58 5.97
C VAL A 150 -14.66 -5.19 5.47
N GLU A 151 -15.31 -6.03 6.27
CA GLU A 151 -16.52 -6.74 5.88
C GLU A 151 -17.59 -6.73 6.97
N GLY A 152 -18.85 -6.90 6.55
CA GLY A 152 -20.01 -6.97 7.43
C GLY A 152 -20.50 -5.62 7.93
N TYR A 153 -21.33 -5.67 8.97
CA TYR A 153 -22.05 -4.51 9.50
C TYR A 153 -21.17 -3.40 10.07
N SER A 154 -19.95 -3.76 10.47
CA SER A 154 -18.95 -2.84 11.01
C SER A 154 -17.93 -2.38 9.95
N GLU A 155 -18.15 -2.72 8.67
CA GLU A 155 -17.32 -2.25 7.57
C GLU A 155 -17.15 -0.73 7.66
N VAL A 156 -15.89 -0.31 7.77
CA VAL A 156 -15.51 1.09 7.83
C VAL A 156 -15.38 1.66 6.43
N TRP A 157 -15.47 2.98 6.39
CA TRP A 157 -15.30 3.68 5.16
C TRP A 157 -13.79 3.88 4.91
N LEU A 158 -13.22 3.00 4.11
CA LEU A 158 -11.88 3.12 3.54
C LEU A 158 -11.92 3.93 2.24
N ASP A 159 -10.90 4.75 1.99
CA ASP A 159 -10.72 5.43 0.70
C ASP A 159 -10.33 4.45 -0.43
N SER A 160 -10.14 4.95 -1.66
CA SER A 160 -9.75 4.11 -2.81
C SER A 160 -8.39 3.43 -2.63
N CYS A 161 -7.55 3.95 -1.72
CA CYS A 161 -6.25 3.41 -1.39
C CYS A 161 -6.30 2.45 -0.19
N CYS A 162 -7.50 2.08 0.24
CA CYS A 162 -7.78 1.11 1.28
C CYS A 162 -7.37 1.56 2.70
N GLY A 163 -7.28 2.88 2.93
CA GLY A 163 -6.94 3.46 4.23
C GLY A 163 -7.92 4.52 4.72
N HIS A 164 -7.76 4.92 5.98
CA HIS A 164 -8.49 6.03 6.59
C HIS A 164 -7.80 6.50 7.88
N PRO A 165 -8.07 7.73 8.37
CA PRO A 165 -7.60 8.20 9.66
C PRO A 165 -8.50 7.76 10.82
N GLN A 166 -7.89 7.44 11.96
CA GLN A 166 -8.59 7.33 13.25
C GLN A 166 -8.60 8.66 14.03
N GLN A 167 -9.18 8.65 15.24
CA GLN A 167 -9.43 9.84 16.08
C GLN A 167 -8.18 10.65 16.45
N THR A 168 -7.01 10.01 16.50
CA THR A 168 -5.72 10.69 16.76
C THR A 168 -4.98 11.08 15.49
N GLY A 169 -5.64 10.97 14.33
CA GLY A 169 -5.11 11.34 13.02
C GLY A 169 -4.15 10.36 12.36
N VAL A 170 -3.92 9.18 12.95
CA VAL A 170 -3.15 8.09 12.33
C VAL A 170 -3.92 7.58 11.13
N TYR A 171 -3.41 7.84 9.92
CA TYR A 171 -3.85 7.16 8.70
C TYR A 171 -3.25 5.75 8.66
N HIS A 172 -4.04 4.76 8.25
CA HIS A 172 -3.65 3.36 8.29
C HIS A 172 -4.45 2.51 7.30
N TYR A 173 -3.93 1.31 7.01
CA TYR A 173 -4.55 0.33 6.12
C TYR A 173 -5.08 -0.88 6.88
N HIS A 174 -6.28 -1.36 6.51
CA HIS A 174 -6.84 -2.63 7.02
C HIS A 174 -6.77 -3.78 6.01
N LYS A 175 -6.53 -3.48 4.74
CA LYS A 175 -6.43 -4.45 3.64
C LYS A 175 -5.35 -4.00 2.65
N TYR A 176 -5.12 -4.78 1.60
CA TYR A 176 -4.10 -4.51 0.60
C TYR A 176 -4.16 -3.06 0.05
N PRO A 177 -3.15 -2.21 0.31
CA PRO A 177 -3.16 -0.82 -0.10
C PRO A 177 -2.67 -0.68 -1.54
N THR A 178 -3.61 -0.69 -2.50
CA THR A 178 -3.32 -0.65 -3.94
C THR A 178 -2.59 0.62 -4.41
N CYS A 179 -2.43 1.62 -3.54
CA CYS A 179 -1.72 2.86 -3.82
C CYS A 179 -0.30 2.90 -3.27
N VAL A 180 0.10 1.94 -2.43
CA VAL A 180 1.49 1.86 -1.96
C VAL A 180 2.35 1.42 -3.14
N LYS A 181 3.30 2.28 -3.51
CA LYS A 181 4.31 1.93 -4.51
C LYS A 181 5.22 0.84 -3.96
N SER A 182 5.59 -0.06 -4.85
CA SER A 182 6.47 -1.19 -4.59
C SER A 182 7.69 -1.12 -5.51
N PRO A 183 8.78 -1.87 -5.23
CA PRO A 183 10.02 -1.81 -6.01
C PRO A 183 9.87 -2.17 -7.50
N PHE A 184 8.80 -2.90 -7.83
CA PHE A 184 8.36 -3.19 -9.18
C PHE A 184 6.84 -3.31 -9.20
N PRO A 185 6.18 -3.11 -10.35
CA PRO A 185 4.74 -3.29 -10.49
C PRO A 185 4.32 -4.72 -10.14
N ASP A 186 3.16 -4.85 -9.51
CA ASP A 186 2.54 -6.16 -9.30
C ASP A 186 1.70 -6.50 -10.52
N ASP A 187 2.36 -7.02 -11.55
CA ASP A 187 1.75 -7.29 -12.87
C ASP A 187 1.15 -8.70 -12.99
N SER A 188 1.03 -9.42 -11.86
CA SER A 188 0.51 -10.78 -11.78
C SER A 188 1.32 -11.84 -12.55
N THR A 189 2.50 -11.53 -13.09
CA THR A 189 3.32 -12.49 -13.88
C THR A 189 4.36 -13.25 -13.06
N ARG A 190 4.52 -12.89 -11.78
CA ARG A 190 5.56 -13.36 -10.88
C ARG A 190 5.12 -13.19 -9.43
N HIS A 191 5.93 -13.68 -8.50
CA HIS A 191 5.77 -13.40 -7.08
C HIS A 191 5.65 -11.89 -6.84
N SER A 192 4.63 -11.50 -6.09
CA SER A 192 4.33 -10.11 -5.78
C SER A 192 5.53 -9.42 -5.12
N PRO A 193 5.68 -8.10 -5.33
CA PRO A 193 6.68 -7.33 -4.62
C PRO A 193 6.34 -7.21 -3.12
N MET A 194 7.37 -6.88 -2.34
CA MET A 194 7.20 -6.45 -0.96
C MET A 194 6.44 -5.12 -0.90
N ILE A 195 5.55 -5.01 0.09
CA ILE A 195 4.77 -3.81 0.37
C ILE A 195 4.97 -3.30 1.80
N GLY A 196 5.69 -4.04 2.64
CA GLY A 196 6.03 -3.64 4.00
C GLY A 196 6.55 -4.80 4.85
N PHE A 197 6.53 -4.60 6.16
CA PHE A 197 7.00 -5.55 7.15
C PHE A 197 6.02 -5.67 8.31
N ALA A 198 5.82 -6.89 8.79
CA ALA A 198 5.16 -7.13 10.07
C ALA A 198 6.12 -6.78 11.22
N PHE A 199 5.58 -6.49 12.41
CA PHE A 199 6.42 -6.16 13.57
C PHE A 199 7.25 -7.31 14.14
N ASP A 200 7.13 -8.53 13.60
CA ASP A 200 8.07 -9.63 13.84
C ASP A 200 9.24 -9.68 12.85
N GLY A 201 9.32 -8.70 11.94
CA GLY A 201 10.40 -8.51 10.99
C GLY A 201 10.25 -9.28 9.68
N PHE A 202 9.24 -10.14 9.55
CA PHE A 202 9.02 -10.84 8.28
C PHE A 202 8.38 -9.92 7.22
N PRO A 203 8.81 -10.02 5.94
CA PRO A 203 8.22 -9.29 4.83
C PRO A 203 6.72 -9.55 4.64
N ILE A 204 5.99 -8.53 4.19
CA ILE A 204 4.63 -8.62 3.69
C ILE A 204 4.67 -8.31 2.19
N HIS A 205 4.16 -9.24 1.38
CA HIS A 205 4.06 -9.12 -0.08
C HIS A 205 2.64 -8.85 -0.54
N GLY A 206 2.53 -8.43 -1.79
CA GLY A 206 1.27 -8.45 -2.54
C GLY A 206 0.66 -9.86 -2.68
N PRO A 207 -0.46 -10.01 -3.41
CA PRO A 207 -1.30 -11.19 -3.35
C PRO A 207 -0.85 -12.39 -4.21
N TYR A 208 0.09 -12.22 -5.13
CA TYR A 208 0.52 -13.24 -6.08
C TYR A 208 1.75 -14.02 -5.59
N GLU A 209 1.68 -15.34 -5.74
CA GLU A 209 2.80 -16.26 -5.58
C GLU A 209 3.62 -16.37 -6.88
N SER A 210 2.94 -16.44 -8.01
CA SER A 210 3.51 -16.64 -9.34
C SER A 210 2.52 -16.22 -10.42
N ASP A 211 2.86 -16.44 -11.70
CA ASP A 211 2.05 -16.05 -12.86
C ASP A 211 0.59 -16.49 -12.74
N GLY A 212 -0.30 -15.51 -12.53
CA GLY A 212 -1.74 -15.70 -12.36
C GLY A 212 -2.18 -16.45 -11.11
N VAL A 213 -1.26 -16.84 -10.22
CA VAL A 213 -1.57 -17.63 -9.01
C VAL A 213 -1.55 -16.73 -7.79
N LEU A 214 -2.70 -16.56 -7.16
CA LEU A 214 -2.80 -15.90 -5.87
C LEU A 214 -2.27 -16.82 -4.77
N ALA A 215 -1.47 -16.28 -3.86
CA ALA A 215 -0.93 -17.04 -2.73
C ALA A 215 -2.05 -17.64 -1.86
N MET A 216 -3.18 -16.93 -1.76
CA MET A 216 -4.35 -17.41 -1.03
C MET A 216 -5.01 -18.67 -1.59
N ASP A 217 -4.76 -18.99 -2.86
CA ASP A 217 -5.33 -20.15 -3.56
C ASP A 217 -4.37 -21.36 -3.53
N LEU A 218 -3.17 -21.22 -2.97
CA LEU A 218 -2.24 -22.33 -2.78
C LEU A 218 -2.80 -23.39 -1.82
N THR A 219 -2.42 -24.64 -2.06
CA THR A 219 -2.87 -25.80 -1.28
C THR A 219 -1.69 -26.69 -0.88
N GLY A 220 -1.92 -27.61 0.07
CA GLY A 220 -0.88 -28.52 0.55
C GLY A 220 0.22 -27.79 1.32
N ASP A 221 1.47 -28.21 1.12
CA ASP A 221 2.63 -27.67 1.86
C ASP A 221 2.94 -26.20 1.52
N ALA A 222 2.46 -25.71 0.37
CA ALA A 222 2.61 -24.32 -0.07
C ALA A 222 1.44 -23.41 0.35
N ALA A 223 0.38 -23.96 0.97
CA ALA A 223 -0.75 -23.16 1.42
C ALA A 223 -0.31 -22.11 2.45
N LEU A 224 -0.95 -20.94 2.41
CA LEU A 224 -0.80 -19.96 3.48
C LEU A 224 -1.26 -20.56 4.81
N ASP A 225 -0.46 -20.34 5.85
CA ASP A 225 -0.82 -20.66 7.22
C ASP A 225 -1.87 -19.67 7.75
N VAL A 226 -2.33 -19.91 8.98
CA VAL A 226 -3.38 -19.09 9.62
C VAL A 226 -2.99 -17.62 9.82
N CYS A 227 -1.70 -17.29 9.70
CA CYS A 227 -1.19 -15.93 9.80
C CYS A 227 -1.12 -15.22 8.43
N ASN A 228 -1.58 -15.84 7.34
CA ASN A 228 -1.39 -15.41 5.95
C ASN A 228 0.07 -15.49 5.45
N GLY A 229 0.89 -16.39 5.99
CA GLY A 229 2.25 -16.58 5.48
C GLY A 229 2.59 -18.03 5.20
N HIS A 230 3.68 -18.24 4.47
CA HIS A 230 4.22 -19.56 4.18
C HIS A 230 5.73 -19.46 3.97
N ASP A 231 6.38 -20.59 3.68
CA ASP A 231 7.81 -20.64 3.39
C ASP A 231 8.06 -21.06 1.95
N ASP A 232 9.02 -20.39 1.31
CA ASP A 232 9.66 -20.88 0.09
C ASP A 232 11.19 -20.99 0.26
N ALA A 233 11.87 -21.66 -0.67
CA ALA A 233 13.31 -21.93 -0.58
C ALA A 233 14.21 -20.69 -0.79
N GLU A 234 13.69 -19.64 -1.44
CA GLU A 234 14.40 -18.42 -1.83
C GLU A 234 14.21 -17.32 -0.77
N ARG A 235 12.97 -17.11 -0.30
CA ARG A 235 12.53 -16.07 0.63
C ARG A 235 12.40 -16.54 2.07
N GLY A 236 12.34 -17.85 2.30
CA GLY A 236 11.97 -18.37 3.61
C GLY A 236 10.56 -17.92 3.98
N TYR A 237 10.28 -17.78 5.28
CA TYR A 237 8.96 -17.35 5.72
C TYR A 237 8.66 -15.90 5.35
N HIS A 238 7.48 -15.66 4.78
CA HIS A 238 6.96 -14.34 4.47
C HIS A 238 5.43 -14.36 4.43
N TYR A 239 4.82 -13.17 4.53
CA TYR A 239 3.38 -13.00 4.46
C TYR A 239 2.93 -12.55 3.08
N HIS A 240 1.68 -12.87 2.74
CA HIS A 240 0.95 -12.31 1.62
C HIS A 240 -0.32 -11.62 2.10
N VAL A 241 -0.63 -10.46 1.52
CA VAL A 241 -1.99 -9.92 1.60
C VAL A 241 -2.97 -10.83 0.87
N THR A 242 -4.21 -10.88 1.35
CA THR A 242 -5.28 -11.72 0.80
C THR A 242 -6.53 -10.90 0.49
N PRO A 243 -6.58 -10.21 -0.67
CA PRO A 243 -7.70 -9.34 -1.03
C PRO A 243 -9.04 -10.09 -1.00
N GLY A 244 -10.01 -9.56 -0.26
CA GLY A 244 -11.34 -10.16 -0.12
C GLY A 244 -11.37 -11.45 0.72
N ARG A 245 -10.31 -11.75 1.48
CA ARG A 245 -10.28 -12.87 2.42
C ARG A 245 -9.64 -12.45 3.73
N PHE A 246 -10.36 -12.63 4.84
CA PHE A 246 -9.79 -12.47 6.18
C PHE A 246 -8.53 -13.35 6.35
N PRO A 247 -7.45 -12.88 6.99
CA PRO A 247 -7.29 -11.62 7.73
C PRO A 247 -6.79 -10.42 6.92
N TYR A 248 -6.86 -10.48 5.58
CA TYR A 248 -6.51 -9.44 4.59
C TYR A 248 -5.02 -9.06 4.52
N VAL A 249 -4.36 -8.85 5.66
CA VAL A 249 -2.92 -8.59 5.77
C VAL A 249 -2.26 -9.75 6.50
N ILE A 250 -2.36 -9.83 7.84
CA ILE A 250 -1.84 -10.96 8.63
C ILE A 250 -2.83 -11.35 9.75
N GLY A 251 -2.80 -12.60 10.17
CA GLY A 251 -3.68 -13.18 11.21
C GLY A 251 -3.01 -13.39 12.57
N GLY A 252 -1.70 -13.16 12.64
CA GLY A 252 -0.87 -13.42 13.81
C GLY A 252 0.59 -13.21 13.43
N TYR A 253 1.47 -13.12 14.43
CA TYR A 253 2.90 -13.13 14.19
C TYR A 253 3.40 -14.57 14.24
N ARG A 254 3.96 -15.03 13.13
CA ARG A 254 4.72 -16.28 13.07
C ARG A 254 6.13 -16.11 13.63
N GLY A 255 6.68 -14.90 13.55
CA GLY A 255 7.96 -14.55 14.15
C GLY A 255 7.86 -14.07 15.59
N VAL A 256 9.00 -13.71 16.15
CA VAL A 256 9.10 -13.02 17.46
C VAL A 256 8.85 -11.52 17.23
N PRO A 257 7.69 -10.98 17.65
CA PRO A 257 7.39 -9.57 17.45
C PRO A 257 8.27 -8.67 18.33
N GLU A 258 8.70 -7.54 17.78
CA GLU A 258 9.47 -6.51 18.49
C GLU A 258 8.53 -5.67 19.39
N PRO A 259 8.58 -5.83 20.73
CA PRO A 259 7.62 -5.20 21.63
C PRO A 259 7.69 -3.68 21.69
N ALA A 260 8.77 -3.05 21.19
CA ALA A 260 8.88 -1.60 21.07
C ALA A 260 7.92 -1.03 20.02
N ASN A 261 7.56 -1.80 18.99
CA ASN A 261 6.72 -1.32 17.88
C ASN A 261 5.25 -1.17 18.27
N ASN A 262 4.77 -1.93 19.26
CA ASN A 262 3.43 -1.78 19.82
C ASN A 262 3.41 -2.25 21.29
N ARG A 263 3.06 -1.34 22.21
CA ARG A 263 3.00 -1.63 23.65
C ARG A 263 2.02 -2.75 24.03
N GLY A 264 1.00 -2.98 23.20
CA GLY A 264 0.03 -4.06 23.36
C GLY A 264 0.65 -5.45 23.25
N LEU A 265 1.75 -5.61 22.50
CA LEU A 265 2.42 -6.89 22.27
C LEU A 265 2.86 -7.60 23.56
N ARG A 266 3.26 -6.83 24.58
CA ARG A 266 3.70 -7.37 25.89
C ARG A 266 2.61 -8.14 26.64
N ARG A 267 1.36 -8.02 26.23
CA ARG A 267 0.19 -8.64 26.88
C ARG A 267 -0.52 -9.64 25.97
N MET A 268 0.00 -9.87 24.76
CA MET A 268 -0.65 -10.75 23.81
C MET A 268 -0.48 -12.22 24.21
N VAL A 269 -1.52 -12.99 23.91
CA VAL A 269 -1.58 -14.44 24.15
C VAL A 269 -1.21 -15.19 22.87
N ALA A 270 -1.06 -16.50 22.98
CA ALA A 270 -0.84 -17.36 21.82
C ALA A 270 -2.08 -17.46 20.92
N GLY A 271 -1.84 -17.74 19.63
CA GLY A 271 -2.84 -18.07 18.63
C GLY A 271 -3.23 -16.92 17.70
N ALA A 272 -3.72 -17.27 16.52
CA ALA A 272 -4.18 -16.32 15.52
C ALA A 272 -5.54 -15.70 15.88
N ILE A 273 -5.84 -14.55 15.29
CA ILE A 273 -7.18 -13.97 15.30
C ILE A 273 -8.13 -14.79 14.41
N THR A 274 -9.43 -14.68 14.69
CA THR A 274 -10.48 -15.40 13.96
C THR A 274 -11.47 -14.38 13.44
N ASP A 275 -11.97 -14.58 12.23
CA ASP A 275 -12.95 -13.67 11.64
C ASP A 275 -14.21 -13.56 12.52
N ASN A 276 -14.74 -12.35 12.60
CA ASN A 276 -15.98 -12.02 13.29
C ASN A 276 -16.88 -11.08 12.46
N ALA A 277 -16.69 -11.06 11.13
CA ALA A 277 -17.60 -10.39 10.23
C ALA A 277 -19.02 -10.97 10.39
N GLU A 278 -19.97 -10.08 10.66
CA GLU A 278 -21.38 -10.43 10.84
C GLU A 278 -22.27 -9.37 10.19
N GLY A 279 -23.44 -9.78 9.69
CA GLY A 279 -24.42 -8.92 9.04
C GLY A 279 -23.97 -8.40 7.66
N GLU A 280 -24.83 -7.61 7.04
CA GLU A 280 -24.56 -6.99 5.73
C GLU A 280 -23.79 -5.67 5.89
N SER A 281 -23.03 -5.29 4.86
CA SER A 281 -22.36 -3.98 4.78
C SER A 281 -23.35 -2.83 4.98
N ARG A 282 -22.90 -1.80 5.70
CA ARG A 282 -23.63 -0.53 5.85
C ARG A 282 -23.26 0.52 4.80
N LEU A 283 -22.38 0.20 3.85
CA LEU A 283 -22.05 1.12 2.78
C LEU A 283 -23.29 1.37 1.91
N GLU A 284 -23.50 2.64 1.54
CA GLU A 284 -24.65 3.02 0.71
C GLU A 284 -24.48 2.42 -0.69
N PRO A 285 -25.44 1.63 -1.21
CA PRO A 285 -25.36 1.01 -2.53
C PRO A 285 -25.69 2.02 -3.64
N VAL A 286 -25.02 3.18 -3.61
CA VAL A 286 -25.30 4.31 -4.52
C VAL A 286 -24.71 4.07 -5.90
N ILE A 287 -23.45 3.63 -6.00
CA ILE A 287 -22.86 3.26 -7.29
C ILE A 287 -23.41 1.87 -7.62
N VAL A 288 -24.39 1.79 -8.52
CA VAL A 288 -24.99 0.50 -8.89
C VAL A 288 -24.17 -0.21 -9.96
N GLU A 289 -23.40 0.55 -10.75
CA GLU A 289 -22.65 0.00 -11.87
C GLU A 289 -21.41 0.82 -12.23
N VAL A 290 -20.36 0.13 -12.71
CA VAL A 290 -19.12 0.73 -13.25
C VAL A 290 -18.82 0.08 -14.60
N ARG A 291 -18.65 0.89 -15.65
CA ARG A 291 -18.44 0.43 -17.04
C ARG A 291 -17.32 1.23 -17.72
N PRO A 292 -16.36 0.56 -18.39
CA PRO A 292 -16.10 -0.88 -18.29
C PRO A 292 -15.60 -1.24 -16.89
N GLY A 293 -15.82 -2.48 -16.44
CA GLY A 293 -15.27 -3.00 -15.18
C GLY A 293 -13.78 -3.34 -15.26
N SER A 294 -13.19 -3.27 -16.46
CA SER A 294 -11.76 -3.43 -16.68
C SER A 294 -11.28 -2.45 -17.75
N VAL A 295 -10.06 -1.92 -17.58
CA VAL A 295 -9.40 -1.06 -18.57
C VAL A 295 -7.96 -1.50 -18.77
N THR A 296 -7.44 -1.32 -19.98
CA THR A 296 -6.05 -1.66 -20.29
C THR A 296 -5.09 -0.63 -19.70
N ARG A 297 -3.87 -1.05 -19.32
CA ARG A 297 -2.81 -0.12 -18.93
C ARG A 297 -2.25 0.65 -20.14
N GLY A 298 -1.47 1.70 -19.88
CA GLY A 298 -0.84 2.49 -20.93
C GLY A 298 -1.78 3.46 -21.66
N GLY A 299 -2.06 4.59 -21.01
CA GLY A 299 -2.73 5.75 -21.60
C GLY A 299 -4.08 6.07 -20.96
N ARG A 300 -4.84 6.92 -21.66
CA ARG A 300 -6.08 7.50 -21.15
C ARG A 300 -7.26 6.55 -21.29
N ARG A 301 -8.08 6.43 -20.24
CA ARG A 301 -9.27 5.57 -20.18
C ARG A 301 -10.46 6.35 -19.66
N GLU A 302 -11.64 5.98 -20.13
CA GLU A 302 -12.90 6.53 -19.65
C GLU A 302 -13.63 5.43 -18.88
N VAL A 303 -14.11 5.78 -17.69
CA VAL A 303 -14.88 4.89 -16.81
C VAL A 303 -16.15 5.62 -16.40
N THR A 304 -17.29 4.97 -16.64
CA THR A 304 -18.62 5.47 -16.32
C THR A 304 -19.14 4.80 -15.06
N LEU A 305 -19.64 5.60 -14.12
CA LEU A 305 -20.37 5.14 -12.95
C LEU A 305 -21.85 5.49 -13.07
N VAL A 306 -22.73 4.53 -12.77
CA VAL A 306 -24.17 4.75 -12.69
C VAL A 306 -24.58 4.84 -11.22
N LEU A 307 -25.22 5.95 -10.86
CA LEU A 307 -25.68 6.25 -9.52
C LEU A 307 -27.18 5.95 -9.37
N ASP A 308 -27.58 5.32 -8.27
CA ASP A 308 -28.98 5.19 -7.86
C ASP A 308 -29.24 6.03 -6.59
N PRO A 309 -29.90 7.19 -6.71
CA PRO A 309 -30.25 8.03 -5.57
C PRO A 309 -31.08 7.32 -4.49
N ARG A 310 -31.79 6.23 -4.82
CA ARG A 310 -32.57 5.45 -3.85
C ARG A 310 -31.67 4.71 -2.85
N GLY A 311 -30.41 4.45 -3.18
CA GLY A 311 -29.43 3.86 -2.28
C GLY A 311 -28.79 4.86 -1.30
N ALA A 312 -29.05 6.16 -1.46
CA ALA A 312 -28.38 7.22 -0.71
C ALA A 312 -29.03 7.48 0.67
N ASN A 313 -28.85 6.53 1.60
CA ASN A 313 -29.47 6.53 2.93
C ASN A 313 -28.89 7.55 3.94
N ARG A 314 -27.71 8.13 3.67
CA ARG A 314 -27.01 9.09 4.55
C ARG A 314 -27.08 10.54 4.05
N GLY A 315 -27.89 10.79 3.02
CA GLY A 315 -28.14 12.13 2.48
C GLY A 315 -28.21 12.13 0.95
N PRO A 316 -28.82 13.17 0.36
CA PRO A 316 -28.99 13.26 -1.09
C PRO A 316 -27.63 13.29 -1.79
N ILE A 317 -27.61 12.76 -3.02
CA ILE A 317 -26.50 12.95 -3.95
C ILE A 317 -26.67 14.36 -4.53
N PRO A 318 -25.63 15.22 -4.51
CA PRO A 318 -25.70 16.53 -5.14
C PRO A 318 -26.02 16.43 -6.64
N ALA A 319 -26.41 17.51 -7.31
CA ALA A 319 -26.81 17.46 -8.72
C ALA A 319 -25.62 17.69 -9.67
N GLU A 320 -24.66 18.48 -9.22
CA GLU A 320 -23.40 18.78 -9.89
C GLU A 320 -22.52 17.54 -10.09
N ALA A 321 -21.52 17.67 -10.98
CA ALA A 321 -20.48 16.66 -11.10
C ALA A 321 -19.68 16.58 -9.78
N PRO A 322 -19.19 15.38 -9.40
CA PRO A 322 -18.27 15.30 -8.28
C PRO A 322 -17.02 16.13 -8.56
N ALA A 323 -16.49 16.76 -7.52
CA ALA A 323 -15.26 17.54 -7.60
C ALA A 323 -14.04 16.63 -7.77
N TRP A 324 -14.13 15.39 -7.28
CA TRP A 324 -13.05 14.43 -7.34
C TRP A 324 -13.57 13.00 -7.53
N VAL A 325 -12.88 12.22 -8.36
CA VAL A 325 -13.14 10.79 -8.58
C VAL A 325 -11.81 10.06 -8.60
N GLN A 326 -11.72 8.94 -7.89
CA GLN A 326 -10.51 8.13 -7.82
C GLN A 326 -10.83 6.64 -7.92
N PHE A 327 -10.00 5.88 -8.64
CA PHE A 327 -10.02 4.41 -8.72
C PHE A 327 -8.66 3.85 -8.30
N GLY A 328 -8.56 3.24 -7.13
CA GLY A 328 -7.25 2.85 -6.58
C GLY A 328 -6.26 4.03 -6.63
N PRO A 329 -5.08 3.89 -7.27
CA PRO A 329 -4.11 4.97 -7.39
C PRO A 329 -4.42 6.00 -8.48
N TYR A 330 -5.51 5.84 -9.25
CA TYR A 330 -5.79 6.67 -10.43
C TYR A 330 -6.83 7.74 -10.13
N GLU A 331 -6.37 8.98 -10.01
CA GLU A 331 -7.25 10.16 -9.95
C GLU A 331 -7.79 10.52 -11.34
N ALA A 332 -9.03 10.95 -11.39
CA ALA A 332 -9.65 11.40 -12.63
C ALA A 332 -9.07 12.76 -13.06
N VAL A 333 -8.58 12.82 -14.30
CA VAL A 333 -8.08 14.05 -14.94
C VAL A 333 -9.20 14.86 -15.59
N ALA A 334 -10.37 14.26 -15.79
CA ALA A 334 -11.59 14.95 -16.19
C ALA A 334 -12.81 14.22 -15.64
N ILE A 335 -13.83 14.98 -15.23
CA ILE A 335 -15.07 14.46 -14.65
C ILE A 335 -16.23 15.17 -15.33
N ALA A 336 -17.21 14.41 -15.79
CA ALA A 336 -18.49 14.91 -16.29
C ALA A 336 -19.64 14.18 -15.62
N ARG A 337 -20.80 14.83 -15.55
CA ARG A 337 -22.03 14.20 -15.05
C ARG A 337 -23.23 14.57 -15.90
N GLU A 338 -24.02 13.55 -16.23
CA GLU A 338 -25.31 13.69 -16.89
C GLU A 338 -26.35 12.87 -16.12
N GLY A 339 -27.24 13.57 -15.39
CA GLY A 339 -28.23 12.93 -14.52
C GLY A 339 -27.59 12.01 -13.48
N ASN A 340 -27.83 10.72 -13.61
CA ASN A 340 -27.33 9.67 -12.72
C ASN A 340 -26.01 9.05 -13.18
N THR A 341 -25.43 9.56 -14.27
CA THR A 341 -24.21 9.00 -14.86
C THR A 341 -23.04 9.95 -14.60
N VAL A 342 -21.97 9.44 -13.98
CA VAL A 342 -20.69 10.14 -13.84
C VAL A 342 -19.68 9.50 -14.77
N THR A 343 -19.04 10.28 -15.62
CA THR A 343 -17.96 9.84 -16.49
C THR A 343 -16.65 10.41 -15.96
N ALA A 344 -15.70 9.53 -15.67
CA ALA A 344 -14.38 9.88 -15.18
C ALA A 344 -13.33 9.43 -16.20
N THR A 345 -12.45 10.35 -16.58
CA THR A 345 -11.29 10.07 -17.42
C THR A 345 -10.07 9.90 -16.52
N ILE A 346 -9.39 8.76 -16.61
CA ILE A 346 -8.18 8.46 -15.85
C ILE A 346 -7.01 8.21 -16.79
N ASP A 347 -5.80 8.54 -16.36
CA ASP A 347 -4.57 8.18 -17.07
C ASP A 347 -3.93 6.97 -16.36
N VAL A 348 -3.87 5.83 -17.06
CA VAL A 348 -3.30 4.57 -16.53
C VAL A 348 -1.87 4.40 -17.06
N PRO A 349 -0.84 4.39 -16.19
CA PRO A 349 0.55 4.23 -16.61
C PRO A 349 0.80 2.90 -17.33
N ALA A 350 1.86 2.83 -18.15
CA ALA A 350 2.25 1.60 -18.85
C ALA A 350 2.84 0.53 -17.90
N ASP A 351 3.27 0.94 -16.71
CA ASP A 351 3.80 0.10 -15.63
C ASP A 351 2.77 -0.07 -14.50
N ALA A 352 1.49 0.13 -14.77
CA ALA A 352 0.43 -0.14 -13.80
C ALA A 352 0.42 -1.62 -13.37
N SER A 353 0.22 -1.84 -12.06
CA SER A 353 -0.09 -3.17 -11.51
C SER A 353 -1.37 -3.71 -12.13
N LEU A 354 -1.42 -5.03 -12.30
CA LEU A 354 -2.47 -5.73 -13.02
C LEU A 354 -3.29 -6.62 -12.10
N GLY A 355 -4.47 -7.00 -12.59
CA GLY A 355 -5.23 -8.11 -12.02
C GLY A 355 -5.98 -7.78 -10.73
N MET A 356 -5.55 -6.81 -9.93
CA MET A 356 -6.27 -6.45 -8.71
C MET A 356 -7.50 -5.58 -8.97
N LEU A 357 -8.58 -5.85 -8.24
CA LEU A 357 -9.78 -5.01 -8.25
C LEU A 357 -9.55 -3.79 -7.37
N LEU A 358 -9.81 -2.62 -7.94
CA LEU A 358 -9.64 -1.32 -7.32
C LEU A 358 -10.97 -0.82 -6.77
N ASP A 359 -10.90 -0.23 -5.58
CA ASP A 359 -12.01 0.52 -5.00
C ASP A 359 -12.16 1.86 -5.74
N CYS A 360 -13.38 2.40 -5.74
CA CYS A 360 -13.70 3.70 -6.31
C CYS A 360 -14.34 4.62 -5.30
N HIS A 361 -14.11 5.91 -5.51
CA HIS A 361 -14.49 6.98 -4.64
C HIS A 361 -14.89 8.23 -5.43
N LEU A 362 -16.02 8.84 -5.06
CA LEU A 362 -16.53 10.10 -5.58
C LEU A 362 -16.68 11.09 -4.42
N GLU A 363 -16.23 12.32 -4.60
CA GLU A 363 -16.41 13.40 -3.64
C GLU A 363 -17.16 14.58 -4.26
N PHE A 364 -18.15 15.07 -3.52
CA PHE A 364 -18.91 16.27 -3.84
C PHE A 364 -18.66 17.32 -2.77
N GLU A 365 -18.27 18.51 -3.18
CA GLU A 365 -18.06 19.64 -2.28
C GLU A 365 -19.38 20.32 -1.94
N LEU A 366 -19.71 20.35 -0.65
CA LEU A 366 -20.90 21.00 -0.10
C LEU A 366 -20.48 22.15 0.82
N GLY A 367 -19.82 23.16 0.24
CA GLY A 367 -19.24 24.28 0.98
C GLY A 367 -18.07 23.85 1.86
N ARG A 368 -18.27 23.76 3.18
CA ARG A 368 -17.22 23.34 4.13
C ARG A 368 -17.26 21.84 4.47
N ARG A 369 -18.08 21.06 3.78
CA ARG A 369 -18.25 19.62 4.00
C ARG A 369 -18.06 18.86 2.70
N THR A 370 -17.55 17.64 2.79
CA THR A 370 -17.41 16.73 1.65
C THR A 370 -18.42 15.59 1.79
N ARG A 371 -19.26 15.41 0.76
CA ARG A 371 -20.12 14.23 0.62
C ARG A 371 -19.36 13.21 -0.22
N ALA A 372 -18.99 12.11 0.42
CA ALA A 372 -18.18 11.07 -0.19
C ALA A 372 -19.01 9.80 -0.40
N ILE A 373 -18.92 9.23 -1.59
CA ILE A 373 -19.60 8.00 -2.02
C ILE A 373 -18.52 7.04 -2.52
N LYS A 374 -18.57 5.78 -2.07
CA LYS A 374 -17.58 4.77 -2.46
C LYS A 374 -18.23 3.49 -2.94
N LYS A 375 -17.44 2.68 -3.64
CA LYS A 375 -17.75 1.27 -3.90
C LYS A 375 -16.47 0.46 -4.00
N ASN A 376 -16.47 -0.71 -3.36
CA ASN A 376 -15.30 -1.59 -3.37
C ASN A 376 -15.23 -2.41 -4.65
N ALA A 377 -14.01 -2.76 -5.05
CA ALA A 377 -13.71 -3.79 -6.04
C ALA A 377 -14.45 -3.63 -7.39
N VAL A 378 -14.35 -2.45 -8.01
CA VAL A 378 -15.16 -2.08 -9.18
C VAL A 378 -14.40 -2.02 -10.51
N LEU A 379 -13.08 -1.78 -10.48
CA LEU A 379 -12.28 -1.58 -11.69
C LEU A 379 -11.04 -2.45 -11.65
N ARG A 380 -10.73 -3.15 -12.73
CA ARG A 380 -9.49 -3.92 -12.88
C ARG A 380 -8.61 -3.32 -13.96
N ILE A 381 -7.31 -3.26 -13.71
CA ILE A 381 -6.34 -2.99 -14.78
C ILE A 381 -5.91 -4.30 -15.41
N VAL A 382 -5.93 -4.34 -16.74
CA VAL A 382 -5.49 -5.47 -17.57
C VAL A 382 -4.43 -4.99 -18.57
N GLU A 383 -3.80 -5.93 -19.28
CA GLU A 383 -2.86 -5.60 -20.36
C GLU A 383 -3.49 -4.75 -21.47
#